data_AF-A0A850SA01-F1
#
_entry.id   AF-A0A850SA01-F1
#
_cell.length_a   1.000
_cell.length_b   1.000
_cell.length_c   1.000
_cell.angle_alpha   90.00
_cell.angle_beta   90.00
_cell.angle_gamma   90.00
#
_symmetry.space_group_name_H-M   'P 1'
#
loop_
_entity.id
_entity.type
_entity.pdbx_description
1 polymer ?
#
loop_
_entity_poly.entity_id
_entity_poly.type
_entity_poly.pdbx_seq_one_letter_code
_entity_poly.pdbx_strand_id
1 'polypeptide(L)'
;MLEKKLEQASQASVKDRRRIVAITSFVLLCAIAMVMLISGLDDQAPLLPASEPQASSQQNAESELRNQFMQRLQAYEAEVEADLSSANLKKWDQPRDIEITTVKDEAISAFAVGAYASALGSLIRLETLAGQALAARDSMFASEVALTRQAVNADDYTQGKLHISKALLLKQDDEQAQVLEAMVEKLPELLSLLKAADVAAIENNLEKEHAAVAEAFNIAPQRQGLKERRDALHDKIRESRFTALIAAGLLSLEKKQISAARRNYAEAKALFPQRSELKVLKQGMISVADELDLKQTKKKVKKAIDEDQWQTAEQLYAQALQRHPEEKAIRDGLQLASRIVALQRDITDYIQRPERLASANIFAAAEDKLIQATVLTAYSRSLAEKSGALKDLLASMSVKIPVFVKSDNQTYIVVKGVGKVGLTHGREIALKPGVYTFEGSRSGYRSKLVQVRLPVGKPALQVEVVCDERI
;
A
#
# COMPACT_ATOMS: atom_id res chain seq x y z
N MET A 1 18.78 -29.73 20.64
CA MET A 1 18.94 -31.06 19.98
C MET A 1 19.42 -30.97 18.53
N LEU A 2 19.44 -29.78 17.89
CA LEU A 2 20.08 -29.58 16.57
C LEU A 2 21.57 -29.21 16.64
N GLU A 3 22.03 -28.55 17.72
CA GLU A 3 23.45 -28.17 17.85
C GLU A 3 24.37 -29.38 18.04
N LYS A 4 23.93 -30.41 18.77
CA LYS A 4 24.66 -31.68 18.93
C LYS A 4 24.75 -32.52 17.64
N LYS A 5 23.92 -32.24 16.63
CA LYS A 5 23.98 -32.89 15.30
C LYS A 5 24.85 -32.13 14.31
N LEU A 6 25.14 -30.84 14.56
CA LEU A 6 26.03 -30.02 13.73
C LEU A 6 27.50 -30.18 14.14
N GLU A 7 27.80 -30.44 15.41
CA GLU A 7 29.17 -30.77 15.86
C GLU A 7 29.66 -32.12 15.31
N GLN A 8 28.79 -33.13 15.20
CA GLN A 8 29.16 -34.45 14.67
C GLN A 8 29.40 -34.47 13.16
N ALA A 9 28.88 -33.49 12.41
CA ALA A 9 29.15 -33.35 10.97
C ALA A 9 30.49 -32.65 10.69
N SER A 10 31.02 -31.87 11.65
CA SER A 10 32.31 -31.17 11.53
C SER A 10 33.53 -32.06 11.81
N GLN A 11 33.33 -33.21 12.45
CA GLN A 11 34.41 -34.15 12.79
C GLN A 11 34.55 -35.32 11.80
N ALA A 12 33.64 -35.45 10.82
CA ALA A 12 33.68 -36.51 9.81
C ALA A 12 34.42 -36.13 8.51
N SER A 13 34.72 -34.84 8.27
CA SER A 13 35.44 -34.40 7.05
C SER A 13 36.96 -34.28 7.23
N VAL A 14 37.48 -34.59 8.42
CA VAL A 14 38.92 -34.49 8.75
C VAL A 14 39.66 -35.83 8.55
N LYS A 15 38.98 -36.91 8.14
CA LYS A 15 39.59 -38.25 8.00
C LYS A 15 39.86 -38.73 6.57
N ASP A 16 39.39 -38.03 5.53
CA ASP A 16 39.59 -38.42 4.12
C ASP A 16 40.61 -37.57 3.35
N ARG A 17 41.38 -36.72 4.04
CA ARG A 17 42.54 -35.98 3.48
C ARG A 17 43.89 -36.56 3.94
N ARG A 18 43.98 -37.87 4.08
CA ARG A 18 45.24 -38.62 4.27
C ARG A 18 45.30 -39.79 3.32
N ARG A 19 45.46 -39.50 2.03
CA ARG A 19 46.15 -40.36 1.05
C ARG A 19 46.34 -39.55 -0.23
N ILE A 20 47.60 -39.56 -0.68
CA ILE A 20 48.11 -39.05 -1.95
C ILE A 20 48.57 -37.59 -1.89
N VAL A 21 49.80 -37.41 -2.37
CA VAL A 21 50.64 -36.20 -2.46
C VAL A 21 51.43 -35.83 -1.20
N ALA A 22 52.40 -36.69 -0.88
CA ALA A 22 53.67 -36.25 -0.35
C ALA A 22 54.79 -37.07 -1.03
N ILE A 23 55.79 -36.33 -1.51
CA ILE A 23 57.18 -36.71 -1.87
C ILE A 23 57.50 -36.36 -3.33
N THR A 24 57.92 -35.10 -3.50
CA THR A 24 58.93 -34.73 -4.48
C THR A 24 60.31 -34.71 -3.82
N SER A 25 61.30 -35.01 -4.65
CA SER A 25 62.73 -34.66 -4.56
C SER A 25 63.62 -35.35 -3.52
N PHE A 26 64.49 -36.25 -4.00
CA PHE A 26 65.90 -36.24 -3.60
C PHE A 26 66.81 -36.91 -4.65
N VAL A 27 67.65 -36.06 -5.27
CA VAL A 27 69.05 -36.31 -5.65
C VAL A 27 69.38 -37.16 -6.89
N LEU A 28 69.57 -36.40 -7.97
CA LEU A 28 70.76 -36.40 -8.83
C LEU A 28 72.04 -36.89 -8.12
N LEU A 29 72.57 -38.08 -8.46
CA LEU A 29 74.03 -38.29 -8.49
C LEU A 29 74.43 -39.53 -9.30
N CYS A 30 75.17 -39.25 -10.37
CA CYS A 30 76.37 -39.94 -10.85
C CYS A 30 76.49 -41.47 -10.90
N ALA A 31 77.12 -41.87 -12.01
CA ALA A 31 78.16 -42.90 -12.12
C ALA A 31 77.67 -44.34 -12.39
N ILE A 32 77.85 -44.86 -13.61
CA ILE A 32 79.06 -45.53 -14.14
C ILE A 32 78.83 -47.06 -14.13
N ALA A 33 78.79 -47.58 -15.36
CA ALA A 33 79.40 -48.82 -15.84
C ALA A 33 79.05 -50.20 -15.25
N MET A 34 79.17 -51.17 -16.18
CA MET A 34 79.45 -52.59 -16.00
C MET A 34 78.27 -53.48 -15.60
N VAL A 35 78.05 -54.68 -16.16
CA VAL A 35 78.77 -55.48 -17.16
C VAL A 35 77.88 -56.68 -17.50
N MET A 36 77.88 -57.05 -18.79
CA MET A 36 77.92 -58.40 -19.35
C MET A 36 76.78 -59.44 -19.21
N LEU A 37 76.62 -60.08 -20.38
CA LEU A 37 76.44 -61.51 -20.65
C LEU A 37 75.08 -62.13 -20.31
N ILE A 38 74.35 -62.50 -21.38
CA ILE A 38 74.33 -63.88 -21.86
C ILE A 38 74.33 -63.86 -23.40
N SER A 39 75.25 -64.63 -23.97
CA SER A 39 75.38 -64.95 -25.39
C SER A 39 74.98 -66.41 -25.61
N GLY A 40 74.55 -66.72 -26.84
CA GLY A 40 74.34 -68.07 -27.37
C GLY A 40 73.54 -67.96 -28.68
N LEU A 41 74.14 -67.52 -29.79
CA LEU A 41 74.82 -68.33 -30.82
C LEU A 41 73.92 -69.45 -31.38
N ASP A 42 73.49 -69.27 -32.62
CA ASP A 42 73.73 -70.31 -33.62
C ASP A 42 74.00 -69.70 -35.00
N ASP A 43 74.77 -70.45 -35.76
CA ASP A 43 75.70 -70.09 -36.81
C ASP A 43 75.06 -70.21 -38.21
N GLN A 44 75.43 -69.32 -39.14
CA GLN A 44 75.61 -69.63 -40.57
C GLN A 44 76.04 -68.39 -41.36
N ALA A 45 77.27 -68.44 -41.87
CA ALA A 45 77.76 -67.67 -43.02
C ALA A 45 78.17 -68.69 -44.12
N PRO A 46 78.51 -68.31 -45.37
CA PRO A 46 78.63 -66.95 -45.94
C PRO A 46 78.04 -66.82 -47.37
N LEU A 47 78.08 -65.60 -47.93
CA LEU A 47 78.69 -65.25 -49.23
C LEU A 47 78.13 -63.90 -49.75
N LEU A 48 79.03 -62.93 -49.99
CA LEU A 48 78.76 -61.73 -50.79
C LEU A 48 78.50 -62.12 -52.25
N PRO A 49 77.65 -61.36 -52.97
CA PRO A 49 78.25 -60.42 -53.91
C PRO A 49 77.52 -59.06 -54.05
N ALA A 50 78.35 -58.07 -54.43
CA ALA A 50 78.08 -57.00 -55.40
C ALA A 50 77.00 -55.93 -55.11
N SER A 51 77.52 -54.73 -54.78
CA SER A 51 77.24 -53.41 -55.35
C SER A 51 75.91 -53.12 -56.10
N GLU A 52 75.20 -52.14 -55.51
CA GLU A 52 74.30 -51.09 -56.08
C GLU A 52 72.85 -51.42 -56.49
N PRO A 53 71.88 -50.47 -56.28
CA PRO A 53 72.07 -49.00 -56.23
C PRO A 53 71.59 -48.26 -54.96
N GLN A 54 72.43 -47.34 -54.45
CA GLN A 54 72.13 -46.37 -53.36
C GLN A 54 71.21 -45.20 -53.79
N ALA A 55 70.92 -45.03 -55.09
CA ALA A 55 70.14 -43.90 -55.61
C ALA A 55 68.66 -43.88 -55.18
N SER A 56 68.04 -45.05 -54.98
CA SER A 56 66.62 -45.15 -54.56
C SER A 56 66.39 -44.79 -53.09
N SER A 57 67.42 -44.92 -52.23
CA SER A 57 67.32 -44.65 -50.80
C SER A 57 67.39 -43.16 -50.44
N GLN A 58 68.23 -42.38 -51.13
CA GLN A 58 68.34 -40.92 -50.93
C GLN A 58 67.10 -40.20 -51.47
N GLN A 59 66.58 -40.62 -52.62
CA GLN A 59 65.40 -40.00 -53.23
C GLN A 59 64.12 -40.27 -52.41
N ASN A 60 64.02 -41.42 -51.75
CA ASN A 60 62.96 -41.73 -50.79
C ASN A 60 63.08 -40.91 -49.49
N ALA A 61 64.29 -40.69 -48.98
CA ALA A 61 64.53 -39.88 -47.78
C ALA A 61 64.25 -38.38 -48.00
N GLU A 62 64.60 -37.83 -49.16
CA GLU A 62 64.30 -36.45 -49.53
C GLU A 62 62.80 -36.23 -49.76
N SER A 63 62.10 -37.21 -50.36
CA SER A 63 60.64 -37.18 -50.53
C SER A 63 59.90 -37.16 -49.18
N GLU A 64 60.40 -37.92 -48.20
CA GLU A 64 59.86 -37.94 -46.84
C GLU A 64 60.04 -36.60 -46.12
N LEU A 65 61.25 -36.03 -46.15
CA LEU A 65 61.53 -34.70 -45.57
C LEU A 65 60.67 -33.60 -46.21
N ARG A 66 60.47 -33.67 -47.53
CA ARG A 66 59.61 -32.76 -48.27
C ARG A 66 58.15 -32.86 -47.79
N ASN A 67 57.62 -34.07 -47.63
CA ASN A 67 56.25 -34.27 -47.17
C ASN A 67 56.06 -33.81 -45.72
N GLN A 68 57.02 -34.09 -44.84
CA GLN A 68 56.99 -33.63 -43.45
C GLN A 68 57.01 -32.11 -43.34
N PHE A 69 57.85 -31.44 -44.13
CA PHE A 69 57.88 -29.99 -44.18
C PHE A 69 56.51 -29.42 -44.60
N MET A 70 55.93 -29.93 -45.69
CA MET A 70 54.64 -29.46 -46.20
C MET A 70 53.51 -29.62 -45.18
N GLN A 71 53.45 -30.77 -44.50
CA GLN A 71 52.43 -31.02 -43.46
C GLN A 71 52.58 -30.07 -42.27
N ARG A 72 53.81 -29.87 -41.78
CA ARG A 72 54.07 -28.99 -40.65
C ARG A 72 53.85 -27.52 -40.99
N LEU A 73 54.25 -27.10 -42.19
CA LEU A 73 54.03 -25.74 -42.64
C LEU A 73 52.52 -25.46 -42.74
N GLN A 74 51.75 -26.40 -43.29
CA GLN A 74 50.30 -26.29 -43.33
C GLN A 74 49.69 -26.21 -41.93
N ALA A 75 50.15 -27.02 -40.97
CA ALA A 75 49.68 -26.98 -39.59
C ALA A 75 50.03 -25.64 -38.92
N TYR A 76 51.25 -25.15 -39.12
CA TYR A 76 51.71 -23.86 -38.62
C TYR A 76 50.88 -22.70 -39.19
N GLU A 77 50.63 -22.68 -40.51
CA GLU A 77 49.82 -21.65 -41.15
C GLU A 77 48.35 -21.69 -40.70
N ALA A 78 47.81 -22.89 -40.46
CA ALA A 78 46.43 -23.05 -40.03
C ALA A 78 46.20 -22.66 -38.56
N GLU A 79 47.11 -23.02 -37.66
CA GLU A 79 46.90 -22.92 -36.21
C GLU A 79 47.70 -21.78 -35.56
N VAL A 80 48.92 -21.53 -36.02
CA VAL A 80 49.89 -20.66 -35.32
C VAL A 80 49.98 -19.28 -35.95
N GLU A 81 49.95 -19.21 -37.28
CA GLU A 81 50.07 -17.93 -38.01
C GLU A 81 48.90 -16.98 -37.71
N ALA A 82 47.68 -17.50 -37.57
CA ALA A 82 46.51 -16.70 -37.21
C ALA A 82 46.62 -16.14 -35.77
N ASP A 83 47.09 -16.96 -34.83
CA ASP A 83 47.31 -16.57 -33.44
C ASP A 83 48.46 -15.57 -33.29
N LEU A 84 49.53 -15.71 -34.06
CA LEU A 84 50.63 -14.75 -34.12
C LEU A 84 50.20 -13.43 -34.75
N SER A 85 49.38 -13.49 -35.81
CA SER A 85 48.85 -12.29 -36.46
C SER A 85 47.96 -11.49 -35.52
N SER A 86 47.11 -12.16 -34.73
CA SER A 86 46.29 -11.53 -33.69
C SER A 86 47.07 -11.15 -32.43
N ALA A 87 48.26 -11.73 -32.22
CA ALA A 87 49.11 -11.42 -31.08
C ALA A 87 49.68 -9.99 -31.11
N ASN A 88 49.63 -9.25 -32.21
CA ASN A 88 50.18 -7.88 -32.30
C ASN A 88 51.67 -7.75 -31.91
N LEU A 89 52.51 -8.77 -32.19
CA LEU A 89 53.93 -8.80 -31.79
C LEU A 89 54.69 -7.53 -32.18
N LYS A 90 54.41 -6.95 -33.34
CA LYS A 90 54.96 -5.64 -33.76
C LYS A 90 54.85 -4.52 -32.72
N LYS A 91 53.82 -4.53 -31.88
CA LYS A 91 53.55 -3.48 -30.90
C LYS A 91 54.16 -3.73 -29.52
N TRP A 92 54.50 -4.97 -29.16
CA TRP A 92 54.98 -5.30 -27.81
C TRP A 92 56.25 -6.18 -27.76
N ASP A 93 56.60 -6.87 -28.85
CA ASP A 93 57.85 -7.63 -29.02
C ASP A 93 58.32 -7.59 -30.49
N GLN A 94 58.65 -6.37 -30.96
CA GLN A 94 59.14 -6.13 -32.33
C GLN A 94 60.39 -6.97 -32.70
N PRO A 95 61.40 -7.16 -31.81
CA PRO A 95 62.54 -8.01 -32.13
C PRO A 95 62.14 -9.46 -32.45
N ARG A 96 61.20 -10.03 -31.69
CA ARG A 96 60.69 -11.40 -31.93
C ARG A 96 59.84 -11.49 -33.19
N ASP A 97 59.04 -10.48 -33.51
CA ASP A 97 58.29 -10.38 -34.77
C ASP A 97 59.22 -10.47 -36.00
N ILE A 98 60.33 -9.73 -35.96
CA ILE A 98 61.35 -9.74 -37.01
C ILE A 98 62.05 -11.10 -37.07
N GLU A 99 62.41 -11.69 -35.93
CA GLU A 99 63.05 -13.01 -35.87
C GLU A 99 62.15 -14.11 -36.46
N ILE A 100 60.86 -14.14 -36.07
CA ILE A 100 59.87 -15.09 -36.58
C ILE A 100 59.70 -14.93 -38.10
N THR A 101 59.56 -13.70 -38.59
CA THR A 101 59.45 -13.43 -40.03
C THR A 101 60.70 -13.89 -40.80
N THR A 102 61.89 -13.61 -40.26
CA THR A 102 63.17 -13.99 -40.88
C THR A 102 63.32 -15.51 -40.94
N VAL A 103 63.05 -16.24 -39.85
CA VAL A 103 63.17 -17.71 -39.83
C VAL A 103 62.12 -18.37 -40.73
N LYS A 104 60.94 -17.77 -40.88
CA LYS A 104 59.93 -18.20 -41.86
C LYS A 104 60.44 -18.06 -43.29
N ASP A 105 61.01 -16.91 -43.65
CA ASP A 105 61.59 -16.69 -44.98
C ASP A 105 62.77 -17.63 -45.26
N GLU A 106 63.61 -17.91 -44.26
CA GLU A 106 64.70 -18.90 -44.33
C GLU A 106 64.16 -20.31 -44.62
N ALA A 107 63.11 -20.73 -43.90
CA ALA A 107 62.49 -22.04 -44.08
C ALA A 107 61.91 -22.21 -45.49
N ILE A 108 61.18 -21.20 -45.99
CA ILE A 108 60.58 -21.20 -47.33
C ILE A 108 61.67 -21.18 -48.42
N SER A 109 62.71 -20.35 -48.25
CA SER A 109 63.81 -20.24 -49.22
C SER A 109 64.63 -21.53 -49.31
N ALA A 110 64.92 -22.16 -48.16
CA ALA A 110 65.62 -23.45 -48.12
C ALA A 110 64.81 -24.55 -48.80
N PHE A 111 63.48 -24.54 -48.64
CA PHE A 111 62.60 -25.49 -49.33
C PHE A 111 62.60 -25.27 -50.84
N ALA A 112 62.55 -24.02 -51.30
CA ALA A 112 62.52 -23.68 -52.73
C ALA A 112 63.76 -24.13 -53.51
N VAL A 113 64.94 -24.17 -52.86
CA VAL A 113 66.20 -24.65 -53.45
C VAL A 113 66.47 -26.14 -53.24
N GLY A 114 65.50 -26.89 -52.69
CA GLY A 114 65.60 -28.33 -52.47
C GLY A 114 66.38 -28.75 -51.22
N ALA A 115 66.75 -27.82 -50.34
CA ALA A 115 67.47 -28.11 -49.10
C ALA A 115 66.51 -28.55 -47.98
N TYR A 116 65.80 -29.68 -48.16
CA TYR A 116 64.67 -30.09 -47.31
C TYR A 116 65.03 -30.29 -45.82
N ALA A 117 66.21 -30.82 -45.51
CA ALA A 117 66.66 -30.98 -44.12
C ALA A 117 66.86 -29.63 -43.41
N SER A 118 67.42 -28.65 -44.12
CA SER A 118 67.60 -27.28 -43.60
C SER A 118 66.25 -26.58 -43.46
N ALA A 119 65.35 -26.73 -44.44
CA ALA A 119 64.01 -26.17 -44.40
C ALA A 119 63.21 -26.68 -43.19
N LEU A 120 63.26 -27.99 -42.92
CA LEU A 120 62.62 -28.61 -41.77
C LEU A 120 63.23 -28.14 -40.44
N GLY A 121 64.56 -27.98 -40.38
CA GLY A 121 65.24 -27.42 -39.22
C GLY A 121 64.81 -25.98 -38.91
N SER A 122 64.73 -25.11 -39.93
CA SER A 122 64.23 -23.75 -39.79
C SER A 122 62.75 -23.71 -39.41
N LEU A 123 61.91 -24.62 -39.94
CA LEU A 123 60.50 -24.73 -39.56
C LEU A 123 60.31 -25.15 -38.10
N ILE A 124 61.09 -26.11 -37.59
CA ILE A 124 61.07 -26.49 -36.17
C ILE A 124 61.47 -25.31 -35.28
N ARG A 125 62.47 -24.54 -35.70
CA ARG A 125 62.89 -23.31 -35.00
C ARG A 125 61.77 -22.26 -35.03
N LEU A 126 61.12 -22.05 -36.17
CA LEU A 126 59.98 -21.16 -36.32
C LEU A 126 58.85 -21.51 -35.35
N GLU A 127 58.42 -22.77 -35.32
CA GLU A 127 57.39 -23.25 -34.41
C GLU A 127 57.77 -23.05 -32.94
N THR A 128 59.04 -23.29 -32.59
CA THR A 128 59.54 -23.07 -31.22
C THR A 128 59.49 -21.59 -30.83
N LEU A 129 59.95 -20.70 -31.71
CA LEU A 129 59.93 -19.24 -31.50
C LEU A 129 58.50 -18.72 -31.39
N ALA A 130 57.61 -19.17 -32.26
CA ALA A 130 56.19 -18.85 -32.25
C ALA A 130 55.52 -19.29 -30.96
N GLY A 131 55.73 -20.54 -30.53
CA GLY A 131 55.17 -21.07 -29.29
C GLY A 131 55.65 -20.31 -28.05
N GLN A 132 56.93 -19.93 -28.01
CA GLN A 132 57.48 -19.10 -26.93
C GLN A 132 56.85 -17.69 -26.91
N ALA A 133 56.67 -17.07 -28.09
CA ALA A 133 56.04 -15.76 -28.21
C ALA A 133 54.57 -15.78 -27.75
N LEU A 134 53.80 -16.78 -28.17
CA LEU A 134 52.40 -16.95 -27.75
C LEU A 134 52.28 -17.24 -26.25
N ALA A 135 53.16 -18.08 -25.68
CA ALA A 135 53.19 -18.34 -24.25
C ALA A 135 53.55 -17.08 -23.44
N ALA A 136 54.50 -16.27 -23.91
CA ALA A 136 54.86 -15.00 -23.29
C ALA A 136 53.68 -14.01 -23.32
N ARG A 137 53.01 -13.88 -24.47
CA ARG A 137 51.78 -13.07 -24.62
C ARG A 137 50.73 -13.47 -23.60
N ASP A 138 50.45 -14.77 -23.49
CA ASP A 138 49.40 -15.28 -22.61
C ASP A 138 49.74 -15.06 -21.14
N SER A 139 51.00 -15.23 -20.75
CA SER A 139 51.48 -14.91 -19.40
C SER A 139 51.38 -13.42 -19.09
N MET A 140 51.78 -12.54 -20.01
CA MET A 140 51.66 -11.09 -19.85
C MET A 140 50.19 -10.68 -19.76
N PHE A 141 49.34 -11.22 -20.63
CA PHE A 141 47.91 -10.96 -20.63
C PHE A 141 47.26 -11.33 -19.28
N ALA A 142 47.55 -12.53 -18.78
CA ALA A 142 47.02 -12.97 -17.48
C ALA A 142 47.47 -12.06 -16.33
N SER A 143 48.72 -11.58 -16.37
CA SER A 143 49.25 -10.62 -15.40
C SER A 143 48.54 -9.26 -15.48
N GLU A 144 48.37 -8.70 -16.68
CA GLU A 144 47.73 -7.40 -16.89
C GLU A 144 46.22 -7.45 -16.53
N VAL A 145 45.54 -8.56 -16.81
CA VAL A 145 44.15 -8.79 -16.35
C VAL A 145 44.07 -8.85 -14.81
N ALA A 146 45.02 -9.53 -14.16
CA ALA A 146 45.06 -9.60 -12.69
C ALA A 146 45.30 -8.22 -12.06
N LEU A 147 46.22 -7.44 -12.61
CA LEU A 147 46.51 -6.06 -12.17
C LEU A 147 45.32 -5.14 -12.41
N THR A 148 44.61 -5.29 -13.53
CA THR A 148 43.36 -4.56 -13.79
C THR A 148 42.31 -4.85 -12.73
N ARG A 149 42.09 -6.13 -12.38
CA ARG A 149 41.14 -6.52 -11.31
C ARG A 149 41.53 -5.93 -9.97
N GLN A 150 42.82 -5.94 -9.64
CA GLN A 150 43.33 -5.34 -8.41
C GLN A 150 43.04 -3.83 -8.38
N ALA A 151 43.29 -3.12 -9.48
CA ALA A 151 43.04 -1.69 -9.58
C ALA A 151 41.55 -1.36 -9.46
N VAL A 152 40.66 -2.12 -10.12
CA VAL A 152 39.20 -1.97 -9.97
C VAL A 152 38.75 -2.18 -8.52
N ASN A 153 39.29 -3.19 -7.84
CA ASN A 153 38.97 -3.45 -6.42
C ASN A 153 39.52 -2.37 -5.48
N ALA A 154 40.60 -1.70 -5.88
CA ALA A 154 41.23 -0.62 -5.13
C ALA A 154 40.71 0.77 -5.52
N ASP A 155 39.69 0.86 -6.38
CA ASP A 155 39.14 2.11 -6.89
C ASP A 155 40.16 2.99 -7.67
N ASP A 156 41.20 2.37 -8.21
CA ASP A 156 42.27 3.06 -8.94
C ASP A 156 42.00 3.05 -10.44
N TYR A 157 41.29 4.08 -10.92
CA TYR A 157 41.01 4.27 -12.34
C TYR A 157 42.29 4.38 -13.19
N THR A 158 43.32 5.06 -12.69
CA THR A 158 44.54 5.31 -13.46
C THR A 158 45.30 4.01 -13.71
N GLN A 159 45.50 3.19 -12.68
CA GLN A 159 46.12 1.87 -12.83
C GLN A 159 45.21 0.92 -13.61
N GLY A 160 43.90 0.96 -13.37
CA GLY A 160 42.93 0.15 -14.10
C GLY A 160 42.99 0.40 -15.60
N LYS A 161 42.99 1.68 -16.02
CA LYS A 161 43.06 2.05 -17.43
C LYS A 161 44.40 1.69 -18.05
N LEU A 162 45.50 1.86 -17.32
CA LEU A 162 46.82 1.46 -17.79
C LEU A 162 46.91 -0.04 -18.08
N HIS A 163 46.54 -0.86 -17.11
CA HIS A 163 46.69 -2.31 -17.20
C HIS A 163 45.69 -2.93 -18.21
N ILE A 164 44.45 -2.44 -18.26
CA ILE A 164 43.49 -2.97 -19.24
C ILE A 164 43.86 -2.62 -20.67
N SER A 165 44.43 -1.43 -20.90
CA SER A 165 44.92 -1.02 -22.22
C SER A 165 46.07 -1.93 -22.69
N LYS A 166 46.94 -2.37 -21.76
CA LYS A 166 48.00 -3.35 -22.06
C LYS A 166 47.44 -4.76 -22.32
N ALA A 167 46.46 -5.20 -21.54
CA ALA A 167 45.81 -6.48 -21.77
C ALA A 167 45.13 -6.54 -23.16
N LEU A 168 44.38 -5.50 -23.53
CA LEU A 168 43.74 -5.39 -24.84
C LEU A 168 44.72 -5.18 -26.00
N LEU A 169 45.91 -4.64 -25.75
CA LEU A 169 47.00 -4.63 -26.73
C LEU A 169 47.46 -6.05 -27.09
N LEU A 170 47.52 -6.94 -26.10
CA LEU A 170 47.96 -8.34 -26.24
C LEU A 170 46.86 -9.24 -26.81
N LYS A 171 45.60 -9.04 -26.39
CA LYS A 171 44.41 -9.76 -26.88
C LYS A 171 43.24 -8.80 -27.02
N GLN A 172 43.02 -8.28 -28.22
CA GLN A 172 42.02 -7.24 -28.48
C GLN A 172 40.57 -7.72 -28.34
N ASP A 173 40.31 -8.97 -28.74
CA ASP A 173 38.96 -9.54 -28.81
C ASP A 173 38.64 -10.45 -27.62
N ASP A 174 39.42 -10.38 -26.54
CA ASP A 174 39.15 -11.17 -25.33
C ASP A 174 37.94 -10.62 -24.58
N GLU A 175 36.88 -11.42 -24.48
CA GLU A 175 35.61 -11.04 -23.83
C GLU A 175 35.81 -10.62 -22.36
N GLN A 176 36.72 -11.27 -21.63
CA GLN A 176 36.96 -10.99 -20.22
C GLN A 176 37.65 -9.62 -20.06
N ALA A 177 38.61 -9.31 -20.93
CA ALA A 177 39.26 -8.01 -20.97
C ALA A 177 38.28 -6.89 -21.37
N GLN A 178 37.39 -7.12 -22.34
CA GLN A 178 36.38 -6.13 -22.72
C GLN A 178 35.37 -5.84 -21.59
N VAL A 179 34.94 -6.85 -20.85
CA VAL A 179 34.10 -6.67 -19.66
C VAL A 179 34.84 -5.85 -18.59
N LEU A 180 36.12 -6.13 -18.34
CA LEU A 180 36.93 -5.38 -17.39
C LEU A 180 37.17 -3.93 -17.85
N GLU A 181 37.37 -3.69 -19.14
CA GLU A 181 37.47 -2.33 -19.69
C GLU A 181 36.20 -1.54 -19.41
N ALA A 182 35.03 -2.11 -19.69
CA ALA A 182 33.75 -1.47 -19.40
C ALA A 182 33.58 -1.15 -17.90
N MET A 183 34.10 -1.99 -17.00
CA MET A 183 34.11 -1.72 -15.56
C MET A 183 35.04 -0.56 -15.20
N VAL A 184 36.24 -0.52 -15.77
CA VAL A 184 37.22 0.55 -15.56
C VAL A 184 36.67 1.89 -16.07
N GLU A 185 36.06 1.92 -17.26
CA GLU A 185 35.49 3.15 -17.83
C GLU A 185 34.37 3.76 -16.98
N LYS A 186 33.59 2.91 -16.29
CA LYS A 186 32.52 3.37 -15.39
C LYS A 186 33.01 3.74 -13.99
N LEU A 187 34.27 3.45 -13.66
CA LEU A 187 34.80 3.66 -12.32
C LEU A 187 34.77 5.14 -11.90
N PRO A 188 35.13 6.15 -12.73
CA PRO A 188 35.05 7.56 -12.33
C PRO A 188 33.64 8.00 -11.94
N GLU A 189 32.62 7.56 -12.70
CA GLU A 189 31.22 7.83 -12.41
C GLU A 189 30.80 7.18 -11.09
N LEU A 190 31.14 5.90 -10.90
CA LEU A 190 30.88 5.17 -9.65
C LEU A 190 31.48 5.88 -8.44
N LEU A 191 32.75 6.31 -8.51
CA LEU A 191 33.42 6.99 -7.40
C LEU A 191 32.81 8.36 -7.10
N SER A 192 32.37 9.09 -8.13
CA SER A 192 31.63 10.33 -7.98
C SER A 192 30.32 10.10 -7.21
N LEU A 193 29.56 9.06 -7.56
CA LEU A 193 28.32 8.68 -6.87
C LEU A 193 28.56 8.24 -5.42
N LEU A 194 29.60 7.44 -5.16
CA LEU A 194 29.96 7.04 -3.80
C LEU A 194 30.32 8.25 -2.93
N LYS A 195 31.12 9.18 -3.49
CA LYS A 195 31.44 10.44 -2.81
C LYS A 195 30.20 11.29 -2.55
N ALA A 196 29.28 11.38 -3.51
CA ALA A 196 28.01 12.08 -3.34
C ALA A 196 27.14 11.45 -2.24
N ALA A 197 27.11 10.11 -2.17
CA ALA A 197 26.42 9.38 -1.10
C ALA A 197 27.03 9.71 0.27
N ASP A 198 28.36 9.74 0.39
CA ASP A 198 29.03 10.05 1.65
C ASP A 198 28.82 11.51 2.10
N VAL A 199 28.81 12.46 1.15
CA VAL A 199 28.41 13.85 1.44
C VAL A 199 26.97 13.91 1.92
N ALA A 200 26.04 13.23 1.25
CA ALA A 200 24.63 13.19 1.66
C ALA A 200 24.43 12.56 3.05
N ALA A 201 25.23 11.55 3.40
CA ALA A 201 25.23 10.94 4.73
C ALA A 201 25.67 11.94 5.81
N ILE A 202 26.69 12.77 5.54
CA ILE A 202 27.13 13.85 6.43
C ILE A 202 26.06 14.94 6.57
N GLU A 203 25.36 15.26 5.48
CA GLU A 203 24.22 16.18 5.47
C GLU A 203 22.98 15.59 6.17
N ASN A 204 22.99 14.31 6.54
CA ASN A 204 21.84 13.54 7.03
C ASN A 204 20.65 13.59 6.06
N ASN A 205 20.93 13.64 4.75
CA ASN A 205 19.95 13.68 3.68
C ASN A 205 19.76 12.27 3.10
N LEU A 206 18.87 11.50 3.72
CA LEU A 206 18.65 10.08 3.40
C LEU A 206 18.24 9.87 1.94
N GLU A 207 17.44 10.77 1.38
CA GLU A 207 16.89 10.70 0.03
C GLU A 207 17.99 10.91 -1.01
N LYS A 208 18.86 11.92 -0.84
CA LYS A 208 20.03 12.11 -1.68
C LYS A 208 21.00 10.93 -1.56
N GLU A 209 21.24 10.46 -0.34
CA GLU A 209 22.12 9.32 -0.11
C GLU A 209 21.60 8.06 -0.81
N HIS A 210 20.32 7.74 -0.62
CA HIS A 210 19.68 6.59 -1.27
C HIS A 210 19.75 6.69 -2.79
N ALA A 211 19.49 7.88 -3.37
CA ALA A 211 19.57 8.07 -4.83
C ALA A 211 20.98 7.77 -5.36
N ALA A 212 22.01 8.36 -4.75
CA ALA A 212 23.39 8.13 -5.16
C ALA A 212 23.84 6.67 -4.98
N VAL A 213 23.46 6.02 -3.88
CA VAL A 213 23.75 4.59 -3.63
C VAL A 213 23.00 3.68 -4.60
N ALA A 214 21.75 4.01 -4.95
CA ALA A 214 20.96 3.23 -5.90
C ALA A 214 21.54 3.31 -7.33
N GLU A 215 21.99 4.48 -7.76
CA GLU A 215 22.69 4.65 -9.04
C GLU A 215 24.04 3.91 -9.05
N ALA A 216 24.83 4.03 -7.97
CA ALA A 216 26.06 3.28 -7.80
C ALA A 216 25.83 1.76 -7.88
N PHE A 217 24.74 1.27 -7.27
CA PHE A 217 24.36 -0.15 -7.34
C PHE A 217 23.99 -0.59 -8.76
N ASN A 218 23.35 0.27 -9.56
CA ASN A 218 23.02 -0.04 -10.96
C ASN A 218 24.28 -0.14 -11.83
N ILE A 219 25.33 0.64 -11.51
CA ILE A 219 26.63 0.58 -12.20
C ILE A 219 27.40 -0.69 -11.80
N ALA A 220 27.46 -1.00 -10.51
CA ALA A 220 28.28 -2.07 -9.96
C ALA A 220 27.50 -2.96 -8.96
N PRO A 221 26.54 -3.78 -9.42
CA PRO A 221 25.66 -4.56 -8.54
C PRO A 221 26.39 -5.65 -7.74
N GLN A 222 27.57 -6.06 -8.20
CA GLN A 222 28.42 -7.06 -7.55
C GLN A 222 29.29 -6.48 -6.42
N ARG A 223 29.33 -5.14 -6.27
CA ARG A 223 30.14 -4.48 -5.25
C ARG A 223 29.52 -4.70 -3.86
N GLN A 224 30.33 -5.21 -2.94
CA GLN A 224 29.88 -5.55 -1.60
C GLN A 224 29.36 -4.32 -0.83
N GLY A 225 28.25 -4.48 -0.11
CA GLY A 225 27.70 -3.45 0.79
C GLY A 225 26.74 -2.44 0.14
N LEU A 226 26.76 -2.29 -1.19
CA LEU A 226 25.88 -1.32 -1.87
C LEU A 226 24.40 -1.67 -1.74
N LYS A 227 24.07 -2.96 -1.91
CA LYS A 227 22.70 -3.45 -1.78
C LYS A 227 22.18 -3.23 -0.35
N GLU A 228 22.97 -3.63 0.64
CA GLU A 228 22.62 -3.51 2.06
C GLU A 228 22.43 -2.04 2.46
N ARG A 229 23.34 -1.15 2.02
CA ARG A 229 23.22 0.30 2.27
C ARG A 229 21.95 0.88 1.63
N ARG A 230 21.69 0.55 0.36
CA ARG A 230 20.48 0.99 -0.36
C ARG A 230 19.21 0.54 0.36
N ASP A 231 19.10 -0.75 0.67
CA ASP A 231 17.90 -1.34 1.26
C ASP A 231 17.66 -0.77 2.68
N ALA A 232 18.72 -0.61 3.48
CA ALA A 232 18.62 0.01 4.80
C ALA A 232 18.18 1.49 4.72
N LEU A 233 18.68 2.26 3.75
CA LEU A 233 18.26 3.64 3.53
C LEU A 233 16.80 3.72 3.06
N HIS A 234 16.40 2.82 2.16
CA HIS A 234 15.03 2.72 1.69
C HIS A 234 14.05 2.51 2.86
N ASP A 235 14.38 1.58 3.76
CA ASP A 235 13.55 1.29 4.93
C ASP A 235 13.50 2.49 5.90
N LYS A 236 14.64 3.15 6.15
CA LYS A 236 14.68 4.37 6.97
C LYS A 236 13.84 5.51 6.40
N ILE A 237 13.91 5.75 5.09
CA ILE A 237 13.09 6.77 4.40
C ILE A 237 11.60 6.45 4.57
N ARG A 238 11.22 5.18 4.38
CA ARG A 238 9.82 4.74 4.57
C ARG A 238 9.35 4.96 6.00
N GLU A 239 10.16 4.59 7.00
CA GLU A 239 9.84 4.78 8.42
C GLU A 239 9.70 6.27 8.80
N SER A 240 10.62 7.11 8.32
CA SER A 240 10.57 8.57 8.50
C SER A 240 9.31 9.16 7.90
N ARG A 241 8.99 8.80 6.64
CA ARG A 241 7.78 9.27 5.96
C ARG A 241 6.51 8.81 6.67
N PHE A 242 6.46 7.55 7.12
CA PHE A 242 5.33 7.04 7.90
C PHE A 242 5.12 7.86 9.17
N THR A 243 6.18 8.08 9.94
CA THR A 243 6.15 8.86 11.18
C THR A 243 5.65 10.29 10.93
N ALA A 244 6.17 10.94 9.88
CA ALA A 244 5.74 12.28 9.49
C ALA A 244 4.25 12.33 9.09
N LEU A 245 3.75 11.34 8.34
CA LEU A 245 2.34 11.24 7.97
C LEU A 245 1.44 11.02 9.18
N ILE A 246 1.84 10.18 10.14
CA ILE A 246 1.10 10.00 11.39
C ILE A 246 1.03 11.32 12.17
N ALA A 247 2.17 12.00 12.35
CA ALA A 247 2.22 13.28 13.06
C ALA A 247 1.36 14.36 12.38
N ALA A 248 1.46 14.49 11.05
CA ALA A 248 0.63 15.42 10.27
C ALA A 248 -0.87 15.05 10.35
N GLY A 249 -1.19 13.76 10.40
CA GLY A 249 -2.55 13.25 10.61
C GLY A 249 -3.11 13.69 11.96
N LEU A 250 -2.34 13.51 13.04
CA LEU A 250 -2.74 13.93 14.39
C LEU A 250 -2.90 15.45 14.50
N LEU A 251 -1.97 16.23 13.94
CA LEU A 251 -2.09 17.70 13.88
C LEU A 251 -3.34 18.15 13.10
N SER A 252 -3.70 17.42 12.04
CA SER A 252 -4.94 17.70 11.28
C SER A 252 -6.19 17.44 12.13
N LEU A 253 -6.16 16.45 13.03
CA LEU A 253 -7.26 16.19 13.97
C LEU A 253 -7.41 17.32 14.99
N GLU A 254 -6.31 17.81 15.55
CA GLU A 254 -6.33 18.97 16.47
C GLU A 254 -6.98 20.20 15.81
N LYS A 255 -6.70 20.40 14.51
CA LYS A 255 -7.29 21.46 13.69
C LYS A 255 -8.71 21.14 13.19
N LYS A 256 -9.30 20.00 13.58
CA LYS A 256 -10.61 19.51 13.13
C LYS A 256 -10.73 19.31 11.62
N GLN A 257 -9.61 19.08 10.94
CA GLN A 257 -9.51 18.88 9.49
C GLN A 257 -9.54 17.38 9.14
N ILE A 258 -10.69 16.74 9.31
CA ILE A 258 -10.85 15.28 9.12
C ILE A 258 -10.43 14.82 7.72
N SER A 259 -10.74 15.59 6.66
CA SER A 259 -10.36 15.23 5.30
C SER A 259 -8.84 15.18 5.10
N ALA A 260 -8.08 16.08 5.75
CA ALA A 260 -6.62 16.06 5.72
C ALA A 260 -6.07 14.87 6.51
N ALA A 261 -6.60 14.61 7.70
CA ALA A 261 -6.24 13.44 8.50
C ALA A 261 -6.47 12.12 7.74
N ARG A 262 -7.58 12.02 6.99
CA ARG A 262 -7.90 10.83 6.17
C ARG A 262 -6.90 10.60 5.04
N ARG A 263 -6.42 11.65 4.39
CA ARG A 263 -5.36 11.54 3.37
C ARG A 263 -4.06 11.03 3.97
N ASN A 264 -3.60 11.67 5.06
CA ASN A 264 -2.40 11.25 5.77
C ASN A 264 -2.48 9.79 6.26
N TYR A 265 -3.64 9.38 6.79
CA TYR A 265 -3.88 7.98 7.16
C TYR A 265 -3.76 7.02 5.96
N ALA A 266 -4.35 7.37 4.82
CA ALA A 266 -4.32 6.51 3.63
C ALA A 266 -2.89 6.34 3.10
N GLU A 267 -2.13 7.44 3.03
CA GLU A 267 -0.72 7.40 2.63
C GLU A 267 0.14 6.61 3.63
N ALA A 268 -0.05 6.83 4.94
CA ALA A 268 0.66 6.08 5.97
C ALA A 268 0.35 4.57 5.91
N LYS A 269 -0.92 4.22 5.68
CA LYS A 269 -1.37 2.83 5.52
C LYS A 269 -0.78 2.17 4.28
N ALA A 270 -0.58 2.92 3.19
CA ALA A 270 0.08 2.40 2.00
C ALA A 270 1.55 2.04 2.25
N LEU A 271 2.23 2.77 3.14
CA LEU A 271 3.61 2.46 3.55
C LEU A 271 3.68 1.25 4.49
N PHE A 272 2.87 1.26 5.56
CA PHE A 272 2.85 0.17 6.56
C PHE A 272 1.43 -0.14 7.03
N PRO A 273 0.78 -1.18 6.48
CA PRO A 273 -0.66 -1.40 6.71
C PRO A 273 -1.07 -1.84 8.13
N GLN A 274 -0.13 -2.36 8.92
CA GLN A 274 -0.41 -3.06 10.19
C GLN A 274 0.12 -2.34 11.44
N ARG A 275 0.60 -1.08 11.30
CA ARG A 275 1.13 -0.31 12.42
C ARG A 275 0.03 0.13 13.38
N SER A 276 0.32 0.10 14.67
CA SER A 276 -0.63 0.42 15.74
C SER A 276 -1.10 1.87 15.73
N GLU A 277 -0.24 2.77 15.26
CA GLU A 277 -0.42 4.21 15.14
C GLU A 277 -1.56 4.56 14.19
N LEU A 278 -1.80 3.72 13.17
CA LEU A 278 -2.97 3.82 12.31
C LEU A 278 -4.27 3.64 13.10
N LYS A 279 -4.30 2.72 14.07
CA LYS A 279 -5.48 2.52 14.93
C LYS A 279 -5.76 3.77 15.76
N VAL A 280 -4.70 4.39 16.31
CA VAL A 280 -4.81 5.65 17.08
C VAL A 280 -5.36 6.77 16.21
N LEU A 281 -4.76 7.00 15.03
CA LEU A 281 -5.21 8.03 14.09
C LEU A 281 -6.66 7.78 13.62
N LYS A 282 -7.02 6.52 13.37
CA LYS A 282 -8.40 6.14 13.01
C LYS A 282 -9.39 6.44 14.12
N GLN A 283 -9.07 6.09 15.36
CA GLN A 283 -9.93 6.36 16.51
C GLN A 283 -10.09 7.88 16.74
N GLY A 284 -9.00 8.64 16.59
CA GLY A 284 -9.05 10.10 16.65
C GLY A 284 -9.94 10.71 15.56
N MET A 285 -9.89 10.21 14.32
CA MET A 285 -10.79 10.64 13.25
C MET A 285 -12.27 10.41 13.59
N ILE A 286 -12.60 9.27 14.20
CA ILE A 286 -13.97 8.95 14.61
C ILE A 286 -14.42 9.93 15.70
N SER A 287 -13.60 10.11 16.75
CA SER A 287 -13.92 11.00 17.86
C SER A 287 -14.14 12.46 17.41
N VAL A 288 -13.28 12.99 16.54
CA VAL A 288 -13.45 14.35 16.00
C VAL A 288 -14.67 14.44 15.08
N ALA A 289 -14.99 13.40 14.30
CA ALA A 289 -16.20 13.36 13.49
C ALA A 289 -17.46 13.42 14.35
N ASP A 290 -17.50 12.64 15.42
CA ASP A 290 -18.61 12.60 16.37
C ASP A 290 -18.79 13.95 17.07
N GLU A 291 -17.68 14.59 17.49
CA GLU A 291 -17.72 15.94 18.09
C GLU A 291 -18.31 16.98 17.13
N LEU A 292 -17.88 16.98 15.86
CA LEU A 292 -18.37 17.91 14.85
C LEU A 292 -19.83 17.67 14.49
N ASP A 293 -20.25 16.40 14.36
CA ASP A 293 -21.65 16.04 14.13
C ASP A 293 -22.55 16.50 15.29
N LEU A 294 -22.13 16.26 16.53
CA LEU A 294 -22.84 16.70 17.72
C LEU A 294 -22.95 18.23 17.77
N LYS A 295 -21.86 18.95 17.49
CA LYS A 295 -21.86 20.43 17.44
C LYS A 295 -22.82 20.95 16.36
N GLN A 296 -22.79 20.37 15.17
CA GLN A 296 -23.67 20.78 14.07
C GLN A 296 -25.14 20.47 14.39
N THR A 297 -25.41 19.33 15.01
CA THR A 297 -26.74 18.94 15.46
C THR A 297 -27.28 19.90 16.51
N LYS A 298 -26.49 20.23 17.55
CA LYS A 298 -26.85 21.25 18.55
C LYS A 298 -27.17 22.60 17.91
N LYS A 299 -26.42 23.01 16.88
CA LYS A 299 -26.70 24.24 16.12
C LYS A 299 -28.03 24.18 15.36
N LYS A 300 -28.32 23.07 14.67
CA LYS A 300 -29.58 22.88 13.93
C LYS A 300 -30.78 22.89 14.87
N VAL A 301 -30.68 22.19 16.00
CA VAL A 301 -31.74 22.14 17.00
C VAL A 301 -31.97 23.52 17.61
N LYS A 302 -30.90 24.23 17.99
CA LYS A 302 -31.02 25.60 18.49
C LYS A 302 -31.75 26.50 17.49
N LYS A 303 -31.41 26.42 16.20
CA LYS A 303 -32.11 27.16 15.15
C LYS A 303 -33.61 26.82 15.10
N ALA A 304 -33.97 25.54 15.14
CA ALA A 304 -35.37 25.12 15.15
C ALA A 304 -36.13 25.63 16.39
N ILE A 305 -35.50 25.64 17.56
CA ILE A 305 -36.07 26.20 18.80
C ILE A 305 -36.23 27.72 18.70
N ASP A 306 -35.21 28.44 18.21
CA ASP A 306 -35.24 29.89 18.04
C ASP A 306 -36.34 30.31 17.01
N GLU A 307 -36.66 29.44 16.05
CA GLU A 307 -37.76 29.59 15.08
C GLU A 307 -39.11 29.01 15.58
N ASP A 308 -39.15 28.51 16.82
CA ASP A 308 -40.32 27.90 17.48
C ASP A 308 -40.90 26.66 16.74
N GLN A 309 -40.06 25.96 15.96
CA GLN A 309 -40.36 24.73 15.22
C GLN A 309 -40.13 23.48 16.09
N TRP A 310 -40.97 23.27 17.09
CA TRP A 310 -40.78 22.23 18.11
C TRP A 310 -40.87 20.79 17.58
N GLN A 311 -41.69 20.53 16.56
CA GLN A 311 -41.75 19.22 15.89
C GLN A 311 -40.43 18.89 15.19
N THR A 312 -39.82 19.87 14.53
CA THR A 312 -38.51 19.72 13.90
C THR A 312 -37.42 19.52 14.95
N ALA A 313 -37.47 20.28 16.06
CA ALA A 313 -36.54 20.12 17.17
C ALA A 313 -36.62 18.71 17.81
N GLU A 314 -37.84 18.20 18.05
CA GLU A 314 -38.09 16.83 18.54
C GLU A 314 -37.46 15.78 17.62
N GLN A 315 -37.71 15.87 16.31
CA GLN A 315 -37.14 14.94 15.32
C GLN A 315 -35.61 14.99 15.29
N LEU A 316 -35.03 16.19 15.33
CA LEU A 316 -33.58 16.37 15.34
C LEU A 316 -32.95 15.80 16.62
N TYR A 317 -33.56 16.01 17.79
CA TYR A 317 -33.10 15.41 19.04
C TYR A 317 -33.22 13.87 19.02
N ALA A 318 -34.32 13.33 18.51
CA ALA A 318 -34.51 11.89 18.40
C ALA A 318 -33.45 11.23 17.49
N GLN A 319 -33.14 11.86 16.35
CA GLN A 319 -32.06 11.41 15.47
C GLN A 319 -30.68 11.54 16.13
N ALA A 320 -30.43 12.63 16.86
CA ALA A 320 -29.19 12.85 17.59
C ALA A 320 -28.95 11.78 18.66
N LEU A 321 -30.01 11.37 19.37
CA LEU A 321 -29.93 10.40 20.45
C LEU A 321 -29.52 9.00 19.99
N GLN A 322 -29.86 8.63 18.75
CA GLN A 322 -29.41 7.36 18.15
C GLN A 322 -27.90 7.30 17.97
N ARG A 323 -27.25 8.44 17.74
CA ARG A 323 -25.79 8.52 17.54
C ARG A 323 -25.06 8.85 18.84
N HIS A 324 -25.68 9.66 19.70
CA HIS A 324 -25.10 10.20 20.92
C HIS A 324 -25.97 9.84 22.15
N PRO A 325 -26.12 8.54 22.50
CA PRO A 325 -27.06 8.09 23.53
C PRO A 325 -26.71 8.60 24.94
N GLU A 326 -25.43 8.87 25.20
CA GLU A 326 -24.95 9.31 26.52
C GLU A 326 -25.12 10.81 26.74
N GLU A 327 -25.31 11.60 25.67
CA GLU A 327 -25.42 13.06 25.72
C GLU A 327 -26.69 13.52 26.47
N LYS A 328 -26.52 13.91 27.74
CA LYS A 328 -27.62 14.35 28.60
C LYS A 328 -28.42 15.51 28.00
N ALA A 329 -27.75 16.50 27.42
CA ALA A 329 -28.42 17.66 26.81
C ALA A 329 -29.34 17.27 25.65
N ILE A 330 -29.02 16.21 24.90
CA ILE A 330 -29.86 15.69 23.82
C ILE A 330 -31.09 14.97 24.40
N ARG A 331 -30.91 14.17 25.45
CA ARG A 331 -32.02 13.48 26.15
C ARG A 331 -33.00 14.47 26.78
N ASP A 332 -32.50 15.42 27.56
CA ASP A 332 -33.32 16.43 28.24
C ASP A 332 -34.05 17.31 27.21
N GLY A 333 -33.35 17.68 26.13
CA GLY A 333 -33.92 18.44 25.01
C GLY A 333 -35.04 17.69 24.28
N LEU A 334 -34.89 16.39 24.03
CA LEU A 334 -35.94 15.56 23.45
C LEU A 334 -37.18 15.55 24.35
N GLN A 335 -37.00 15.30 25.64
CA GLN A 335 -38.11 15.27 26.59
C GLN A 335 -38.87 16.59 26.62
N LEU A 336 -38.15 17.73 26.60
CA LEU A 336 -38.76 19.05 26.54
C LEU A 336 -39.55 19.24 25.24
N ALA A 337 -38.94 18.95 24.09
CA ALA A 337 -39.56 19.12 22.79
C ALA A 337 -40.81 18.24 22.63
N SER A 338 -40.74 16.96 23.01
CA SER A 338 -41.88 16.04 22.97
C SER A 338 -43.05 16.51 23.84
N ARG A 339 -42.77 17.06 25.03
CA ARG A 339 -43.83 17.62 25.90
C ARG A 339 -44.50 18.83 25.25
N ILE A 340 -43.72 19.73 24.66
CA ILE A 340 -44.26 20.91 23.97
C ILE A 340 -45.10 20.48 22.77
N VAL A 341 -44.60 19.59 21.91
CA VAL A 341 -45.32 19.07 20.74
C VAL A 341 -46.63 18.38 21.14
N ALA A 342 -46.59 17.53 22.17
CA ALA A 342 -47.77 16.84 22.66
C ALA A 342 -48.84 17.82 23.17
N LEU A 343 -48.43 18.83 23.96
CA LEU A 343 -49.37 19.86 24.45
C LEU A 343 -49.91 20.73 23.32
N GLN A 344 -49.06 21.15 22.37
CA GLN A 344 -49.53 21.91 21.20
C GLN A 344 -50.59 21.13 20.42
N ARG A 345 -50.38 19.82 20.22
CA ARG A 345 -51.34 18.94 19.54
C ARG A 345 -52.63 18.82 20.35
N ASP A 346 -52.53 18.46 21.64
CA ASP A 346 -53.69 18.24 22.50
C ASP A 346 -54.54 19.51 22.63
N ILE A 347 -53.91 20.68 22.84
CA ILE A 347 -54.59 21.99 22.90
C ILE A 347 -55.23 22.34 21.55
N THR A 348 -54.54 22.08 20.44
CA THR A 348 -55.11 22.33 19.11
C THR A 348 -56.35 21.48 18.86
N ASP A 349 -56.38 20.23 19.31
CA ASP A 349 -57.55 19.34 19.15
C ASP A 349 -58.79 19.87 19.89
N TYR A 350 -58.62 20.47 21.08
CA TYR A 350 -59.71 21.15 21.79
C TYR A 350 -60.19 22.41 21.07
N ILE A 351 -59.27 23.24 20.57
CA ILE A 351 -59.61 24.46 19.83
C ILE A 351 -60.40 24.14 18.55
N GLN A 352 -60.03 23.05 17.86
CA GLN A 352 -60.69 22.64 16.61
C GLN A 352 -62.05 21.95 16.82
N ARG A 353 -62.34 21.47 18.04
CA ARG A 353 -63.58 20.72 18.38
C ARG A 353 -64.26 21.29 19.63
N PRO A 354 -64.62 22.58 19.63
CA PRO A 354 -65.11 23.27 20.82
C PRO A 354 -66.40 22.67 21.40
N GLU A 355 -67.24 22.03 20.57
CA GLU A 355 -68.48 21.37 21.01
C GLU A 355 -68.25 20.26 22.03
N ARG A 356 -67.09 19.60 22.02
CA ARG A 356 -66.74 18.54 22.98
C ARG A 356 -66.56 19.10 24.39
N LEU A 357 -66.21 20.38 24.52
CA LEU A 357 -65.99 21.05 25.80
C LEU A 357 -67.29 21.30 26.58
N ALA A 358 -68.46 21.00 26.00
CA ALA A 358 -69.73 20.96 26.75
C ALA A 358 -69.75 19.85 27.81
N SER A 359 -69.01 18.76 27.60
CA SER A 359 -68.87 17.69 28.59
C SER A 359 -67.95 18.13 29.73
N ALA A 360 -68.42 17.99 30.98
CA ALA A 360 -67.66 18.37 32.17
C ALA A 360 -66.28 17.70 32.26
N ASN A 361 -66.19 16.40 31.91
CA ASN A 361 -64.92 15.66 31.96
C ASN A 361 -63.92 16.17 30.91
N ILE A 362 -64.42 16.51 29.71
CA ILE A 362 -63.56 17.02 28.62
C ILE A 362 -63.12 18.45 28.94
N PHE A 363 -63.99 19.26 29.54
CA PHE A 363 -63.66 20.59 30.02
C PHE A 363 -62.54 20.56 31.08
N ALA A 364 -62.68 19.72 32.11
CA ALA A 364 -61.65 19.56 33.14
C ALA A 364 -60.33 19.05 32.56
N ALA A 365 -60.37 18.09 31.62
CA ALA A 365 -59.16 17.62 30.95
C ALA A 365 -58.46 18.72 30.14
N ALA A 366 -59.21 19.65 29.54
CA ALA A 366 -58.64 20.81 28.84
C ALA A 366 -58.00 21.81 29.81
N GLU A 367 -58.61 22.05 30.98
CA GLU A 367 -58.01 22.86 32.05
C GLU A 367 -56.68 22.25 32.55
N ASP A 368 -56.64 20.93 32.77
CA ASP A 368 -55.42 20.23 33.17
C ASP A 368 -54.29 20.40 32.14
N LYS A 369 -54.61 20.43 30.84
CA LYS A 369 -53.62 20.68 29.79
C LYS A 369 -53.07 22.11 29.83
N LEU A 370 -53.89 23.11 30.16
CA LEU A 370 -53.41 24.48 30.37
C LEU A 370 -52.47 24.57 31.59
N ILE A 371 -52.78 23.86 32.68
CA ILE A 371 -51.92 23.79 33.86
C ILE A 371 -50.56 23.18 33.47
N GLN A 372 -50.57 22.05 32.74
CA GLN A 372 -49.34 21.40 32.27
C GLN A 372 -48.53 22.28 31.31
N ALA A 373 -49.19 23.09 30.48
CA ALA A 373 -48.55 24.00 29.55
C ALA A 373 -47.94 25.24 30.23
N THR A 374 -48.42 25.63 31.41
CA THR A 374 -48.07 26.90 32.08
C THR A 374 -46.56 27.13 32.21
N VAL A 375 -45.79 26.09 32.57
CA VAL A 375 -44.32 26.21 32.71
C VAL A 375 -43.58 26.12 31.38
N LEU A 376 -44.23 25.61 30.33
CA LEU A 376 -43.64 25.37 29.01
C LEU A 376 -43.90 26.49 28.01
N THR A 377 -44.88 27.36 28.26
CA THR A 377 -45.15 28.56 27.43
C THR A 377 -43.98 29.55 27.42
N ALA A 378 -43.15 29.57 28.47
CA ALA A 378 -41.93 30.38 28.50
C ALA A 378 -40.88 29.95 27.46
N TYR A 379 -40.93 28.68 27.02
CA TYR A 379 -40.02 28.13 26.02
C TYR A 379 -40.59 28.25 24.60
N SER A 380 -41.91 28.14 24.45
CA SER A 380 -42.56 28.13 23.13
C SER A 380 -43.61 29.22 22.97
N ARG A 381 -43.37 30.10 22.00
CA ARG A 381 -44.30 31.19 21.66
C ARG A 381 -45.62 30.64 21.12
N SER A 382 -45.59 29.70 20.19
CA SER A 382 -46.80 29.10 19.62
C SER A 382 -47.58 28.27 20.65
N LEU A 383 -46.90 27.65 21.63
CA LEU A 383 -47.61 27.02 22.75
C LEU A 383 -48.30 28.08 23.62
N ALA A 384 -47.64 29.22 23.89
CA ALA A 384 -48.24 30.33 24.62
C ALA A 384 -49.49 30.88 23.91
N GLU A 385 -49.38 31.12 22.59
CA GLU A 385 -50.50 31.58 21.75
C GLU A 385 -51.67 30.58 21.77
N LYS A 386 -51.40 29.28 21.57
CA LYS A 386 -52.43 28.22 21.62
C LYS A 386 -53.06 28.10 23.01
N SER A 387 -52.26 28.22 24.07
CA SER A 387 -52.75 28.15 25.45
C SER A 387 -53.66 29.34 25.76
N GLY A 388 -53.32 30.53 25.27
CA GLY A 388 -54.19 31.72 25.34
C GLY A 388 -55.51 31.49 24.62
N ALA A 389 -55.47 31.01 23.38
CA ALA A 389 -56.68 30.73 22.60
C ALA A 389 -57.60 29.69 23.26
N LEU A 390 -57.05 28.62 23.84
CA LEU A 390 -57.85 27.64 24.58
C LEU A 390 -58.41 28.21 25.89
N LYS A 391 -57.63 29.03 26.61
CA LYS A 391 -58.11 29.71 27.82
C LYS A 391 -59.31 30.60 27.52
N ASP A 392 -59.24 31.39 26.46
CA ASP A 392 -60.35 32.26 26.03
C ASP A 392 -61.56 31.43 25.58
N LEU A 393 -61.33 30.32 24.87
CA LEU A 393 -62.38 29.39 24.50
C LEU A 393 -63.08 28.78 25.72
N LEU A 394 -62.34 28.30 26.72
CA LEU A 394 -62.91 27.74 27.96
C LEU A 394 -63.70 28.79 28.76
N ALA A 395 -63.20 30.03 28.81
CA ALA A 395 -63.93 31.14 29.41
C ALA A 395 -65.26 31.38 28.70
N SER A 396 -65.26 31.41 27.36
CA SER A 396 -66.49 31.56 26.56
C SER A 396 -67.48 30.39 26.72
N MET A 397 -66.97 29.17 26.86
CA MET A 397 -67.77 27.95 27.08
C MET A 397 -68.32 27.84 28.52
N SER A 398 -67.80 28.64 29.45
CA SER A 398 -68.28 28.66 30.84
C SER A 398 -69.49 29.57 31.05
N VAL A 399 -69.76 30.49 30.11
CA VAL A 399 -70.91 31.40 30.16
C VAL A 399 -72.19 30.62 29.80
N LYS A 400 -73.08 30.43 30.76
CA LYS A 400 -74.36 29.74 30.52
C LYS A 400 -75.28 30.62 29.66
N ILE A 401 -75.95 29.98 28.71
CA ILE A 401 -76.96 30.58 27.83
C ILE A 401 -78.34 30.24 28.41
N PRO A 402 -79.22 31.24 28.61
CA PRO A 402 -80.60 30.99 29.00
C PRO A 402 -81.36 30.27 27.88
N VAL A 403 -82.10 29.24 28.24
CA VAL A 403 -82.92 28.44 27.34
C VAL A 403 -84.33 28.34 27.92
N PHE A 404 -85.32 28.86 27.20
CA PHE A 404 -86.72 28.77 27.57
C PHE A 404 -87.33 27.47 27.03
N VAL A 405 -87.70 26.56 27.94
CA VAL A 405 -88.31 25.27 27.61
C VAL A 405 -89.83 25.40 27.71
N LYS A 406 -90.52 25.31 26.58
CA LYS A 406 -91.98 25.35 26.48
C LYS A 406 -92.55 23.92 26.40
N SER A 407 -93.64 23.66 27.14
CA SER A 407 -94.32 22.36 27.14
C SER A 407 -95.79 22.48 27.56
N ASP A 408 -96.49 21.36 27.66
CA ASP A 408 -97.92 21.23 27.95
C ASP A 408 -98.23 20.96 29.44
N ASN A 409 -97.20 20.96 30.29
CA ASN A 409 -97.26 20.56 31.71
C ASN A 409 -97.74 19.11 31.95
N GLN A 410 -97.79 18.28 30.91
CA GLN A 410 -98.11 16.84 30.98
C GLN A 410 -96.93 15.98 30.52
N THR A 411 -96.02 16.55 29.74
CA THR A 411 -94.76 15.95 29.31
C THR A 411 -93.66 16.22 30.35
N TYR A 412 -93.10 15.17 30.95
CA TYR A 412 -91.97 15.28 31.86
C TYR A 412 -90.66 15.37 31.08
N ILE A 413 -89.93 16.48 31.24
CA ILE A 413 -88.75 16.78 30.41
C ILE A 413 -87.45 16.60 31.21
N VAL A 414 -86.47 15.94 30.57
CA VAL A 414 -85.09 15.78 31.04
C VAL A 414 -84.13 16.26 29.96
N VAL A 415 -83.08 16.98 30.34
CA VAL A 415 -81.94 17.25 29.46
C VAL A 415 -80.90 16.15 29.69
N LYS A 416 -80.69 15.29 28.69
CA LYS A 416 -79.76 14.15 28.81
C LYS A 416 -78.38 14.62 29.22
N GLY A 417 -77.82 13.98 30.25
CA GLY A 417 -76.49 14.28 30.78
C GLY A 417 -76.37 15.58 31.59
N VAL A 418 -77.45 16.33 31.79
CA VAL A 418 -77.45 17.58 32.57
C VAL A 418 -78.36 17.49 33.79
N GLY A 419 -79.64 17.16 33.61
CA GLY A 419 -80.60 17.19 34.70
C GLY A 419 -82.05 17.28 34.28
N LYS A 420 -82.94 17.46 35.25
CA LYS A 420 -84.41 17.43 35.08
C LYS A 420 -84.95 18.85 34.89
N VAL A 421 -85.75 19.06 33.85
CA VAL A 421 -86.58 20.28 33.69
C VAL A 421 -87.90 20.10 34.42
N GLY A 422 -88.48 18.89 34.39
CA GLY A 422 -89.74 18.54 35.05
C GLY A 422 -90.98 18.83 34.20
N LEU A 423 -92.15 18.84 34.84
CA LEU A 423 -93.41 19.30 34.24
C LEU A 423 -93.45 20.83 34.26
N THR A 424 -93.80 21.45 33.13
CA THR A 424 -93.88 22.91 33.03
C THR A 424 -94.74 23.35 31.84
N HIS A 425 -95.34 24.54 31.90
CA HIS A 425 -95.84 25.25 30.71
C HIS A 425 -94.74 26.07 30.01
N GLY A 426 -93.72 26.45 30.78
CA GLY A 426 -92.62 27.31 30.37
C GLY A 426 -91.63 27.43 31.52
N ARG A 427 -90.38 27.00 31.32
CA ARG A 427 -89.31 27.12 32.32
C ARG A 427 -88.04 27.59 31.66
N GLU A 428 -87.45 28.65 32.20
CA GLU A 428 -86.10 29.05 31.83
C GLU A 428 -85.07 28.20 32.56
N ILE A 429 -84.13 27.63 31.82
CA ILE A 429 -82.96 26.91 32.34
C ILE A 429 -81.70 27.55 31.77
N ALA A 430 -80.55 27.32 32.40
CA ALA A 430 -79.28 27.87 31.93
C ALA A 430 -78.32 26.73 31.58
N LEU A 431 -77.93 26.62 30.30
CA LEU A 431 -77.07 25.56 29.78
C LEU A 431 -75.78 26.17 29.21
N LYS A 432 -74.63 25.48 29.37
CA LYS A 432 -73.39 25.91 28.70
C LYS A 432 -73.53 25.78 27.18
N PRO A 433 -72.75 26.48 26.36
CA PRO A 433 -72.72 26.25 24.92
C PRO A 433 -72.39 24.78 24.63
N GLY A 434 -73.05 24.19 23.64
CA GLY A 434 -72.96 22.75 23.38
C GLY A 434 -74.14 22.18 22.61
N VAL A 435 -74.17 20.86 22.45
CA VAL A 435 -75.27 20.13 21.82
C VAL A 435 -75.96 19.29 22.87
N TYR A 436 -77.27 19.48 23.03
CA TYR A 436 -78.08 18.82 24.05
C TYR A 436 -79.24 18.06 23.42
N THR A 437 -79.66 16.99 24.09
CA THR A 437 -80.87 16.26 23.74
C THR A 437 -81.87 16.39 24.88
N PHE A 438 -83.00 17.02 24.60
CA PHE A 438 -84.15 17.07 25.48
C PHE A 438 -84.99 15.83 25.24
N GLU A 439 -85.30 15.10 26.30
CA GLU A 439 -86.17 13.93 26.28
C GLU A 439 -87.46 14.27 27.02
N GLY A 440 -88.57 14.27 26.28
CA GLY A 440 -89.91 14.31 26.83
C GLY A 440 -90.44 12.89 27.03
N SER A 441 -91.05 12.65 28.19
CA SER A 441 -91.71 11.38 28.54
C SER A 441 -93.10 11.65 29.10
N ARG A 442 -94.10 10.88 28.66
CA ARG A 442 -95.49 10.98 29.13
C ARG A 442 -96.14 9.61 29.08
N SER A 443 -96.82 9.21 30.16
CA SER A 443 -97.50 7.92 30.24
C SER A 443 -98.55 7.77 29.13
N GLY A 444 -98.50 6.66 28.38
CA GLY A 444 -99.39 6.41 27.24
C GLY A 444 -98.99 7.09 25.92
N TYR A 445 -97.82 7.75 25.86
CA TYR A 445 -97.30 8.44 24.67
C TYR A 445 -95.86 8.02 24.38
N ARG A 446 -95.46 8.09 23.11
CA ARG A 446 -94.07 7.83 22.69
C ARG A 446 -93.16 8.98 23.16
N SER A 447 -91.96 8.65 23.64
CA SER A 447 -90.96 9.65 24.05
C SER A 447 -90.52 10.51 22.87
N LYS A 448 -90.30 11.80 23.12
CA LYS A 448 -89.83 12.76 22.11
C LYS A 448 -88.41 13.20 22.41
N LEU A 449 -87.51 13.08 21.44
CA LEU A 449 -86.13 13.56 21.52
C LEU A 449 -85.97 14.80 20.66
N VAL A 450 -85.60 15.92 21.28
CA VAL A 450 -85.33 17.18 20.59
C VAL A 450 -83.86 17.55 20.78
N GLN A 451 -83.10 17.58 19.69
CA GLN A 451 -81.70 17.97 19.72
C GLN A 451 -81.57 19.47 19.48
N VAL A 452 -80.82 20.15 20.35
CA VAL A 452 -80.63 21.60 20.30
C VAL A 452 -79.14 21.90 20.35
N ARG A 453 -78.67 22.76 19.44
CA ARG A 453 -77.32 23.30 19.44
C ARG A 453 -77.34 24.71 20.02
N LEU A 454 -76.56 24.93 21.08
CA LEU A 454 -76.35 26.21 21.73
C LEU A 454 -74.95 26.75 21.32
N PRO A 455 -74.87 27.62 20.31
CA PRO A 455 -73.59 28.25 19.92
C PRO A 455 -73.13 29.28 20.95
N VAL A 456 -71.82 29.49 21.05
CA VAL A 456 -71.21 30.52 21.92
C VAL A 456 -71.72 31.91 21.55
N GLY A 457 -72.03 32.74 22.56
CA GLY A 457 -72.33 34.17 22.39
C GLY A 457 -73.67 34.51 21.73
N LYS A 458 -74.60 33.56 21.59
CA LYS A 458 -75.95 33.81 21.05
C LYS A 458 -76.99 34.08 22.16
N PRO A 459 -78.05 34.85 21.85
CA PRO A 459 -79.08 35.21 22.82
C PRO A 459 -79.92 34.01 23.27
N ALA A 460 -80.83 34.26 24.22
CA ALA A 460 -81.76 33.27 24.76
C ALA A 460 -82.46 32.45 23.66
N LEU A 461 -82.50 31.13 23.83
CA LEU A 461 -83.06 30.20 22.85
C LEU A 461 -84.35 29.56 23.40
N GLN A 462 -85.37 29.39 22.57
CA GLN A 462 -86.57 28.66 22.94
C GLN A 462 -86.55 27.25 22.35
N VAL A 463 -86.92 26.26 23.17
CA VAL A 463 -87.13 24.87 22.74
C VAL A 463 -88.51 24.39 23.18
N GLU A 464 -89.23 23.72 22.28
CA GLU A 464 -90.54 23.14 22.57
C GLU A 464 -90.43 21.61 22.62
N VAL A 465 -90.93 21.00 23.70
CA VAL A 465 -90.88 19.56 23.92
C VAL A 465 -92.24 19.09 24.44
N VAL A 466 -93.01 18.41 23.58
CA VAL A 466 -94.35 17.90 23.89
C VAL A 466 -94.51 16.50 23.31
N CYS A 467 -94.89 15.52 24.13
CA CYS A 467 -95.24 14.17 23.67
C CYS A 467 -96.65 14.18 23.04
N ASP A 468 -96.69 14.15 21.71
CA ASP A 468 -97.90 14.31 20.89
C ASP A 468 -98.38 13.02 20.20
N GLU A 469 -97.58 11.94 20.24
CA GLU A 469 -97.91 10.64 19.65
C GLU A 469 -98.33 9.62 20.72
N ARG A 470 -99.58 9.13 20.69
CA ARG A 470 -100.10 8.12 21.62
C ARG A 470 -99.59 6.71 21.24
N ILE A 471 -99.32 5.87 22.25
CA ILE A 471 -98.91 4.46 22.07
C ILE A 471 -100.10 3.59 21.70
#